data_AF-A0A0D3JAJ7-F1
#
_entry.id   AF-A0A0D3JAJ7-F1
#
_cell.length_a   1.000
_cell.length_b   1.000
_cell.length_c   1.000
_cell.angle_alpha   90.00
_cell.angle_beta   90.00
_cell.angle_gamma   90.00
#
_symmetry.space_group_name_H-M   'P 1'
#
loop_
_entity.id
_entity.type
_entity.pdbx_description
1 polymer ?
#
loop_
_entity_poly.entity_id
_entity_poly.type
_entity_poly.pdbx_seq_one_letter_code
_entity_poly.pdbx_strand_id
1 'polypeptide(L)'
;IRRVEVATGAVTTIAGSGEDGDADGVGDTAEFCSPTGIAISPDGGALFVADHGNRKIRRVEVATGEVTTVAGSGTEGSADGVGDAAEFDCPTEVAISPDGSTLLVSSSGGFRQGCVAAPPPPPSFAPIVVPPSTLGADFATTRGDATLPQGMVTFLVGDDKEHIEHVSKNNLCARSPVFRTMFGIGMKERDAAEVTVSHTDLASFTALVDYLLSDKFDLGDEEGRAQRALDLRELAQMYQVPRLELLCAQALQESVAPATAVPLLEAAHTLGDGRLLAQCRRYVADHAAEVRASGGVEQLRDFGVAKGLLGDALDQVAELKGT
;
A
#
# COMPACT_ATOMS: atom_id res chain seq x y z
N ILE A 1 -15.27 22.07 24.75
CA ILE A 1 -14.86 20.90 23.93
C ILE A 1 -13.42 20.51 24.27
N ARG A 2 -13.19 19.25 24.68
CA ARG A 2 -11.86 18.77 25.09
C ARG A 2 -11.41 17.58 24.24
N ARG A 3 -10.11 17.51 23.98
CA ARG A 3 -9.43 16.41 23.29
C ARG A 3 -8.70 15.55 24.31
N VAL A 4 -8.84 14.25 24.19
CA VAL A 4 -8.08 13.26 24.96
C VAL A 4 -7.14 12.54 24.00
N GLU A 5 -5.84 12.59 24.27
CA GLU A 5 -4.85 11.78 23.56
C GLU A 5 -4.92 10.34 24.08
N VAL A 6 -5.34 9.39 23.24
CA VAL A 6 -5.63 8.00 23.67
C VAL A 6 -4.39 7.28 24.20
N ALA A 7 -3.22 7.56 23.62
CA ALA A 7 -1.97 6.89 24.02
C ALA A 7 -1.46 7.33 25.40
N THR A 8 -1.74 8.57 25.81
CA THR A 8 -1.17 9.18 27.02
C THR A 8 -2.21 9.53 28.09
N GLY A 9 -3.48 9.62 27.71
CA GLY A 9 -4.54 10.17 28.54
C GLY A 9 -4.47 11.70 28.70
N ALA A 10 -3.57 12.39 27.99
CA ALA A 10 -3.45 13.84 28.10
C ALA A 10 -4.73 14.53 27.61
N VAL A 11 -5.24 15.50 28.38
CA VAL A 11 -6.48 16.21 28.06
C VAL A 11 -6.25 17.69 27.82
N THR A 12 -6.48 18.15 26.59
CA THR A 12 -6.37 19.57 26.20
C THR A 12 -7.73 20.16 25.86
N THR A 13 -7.94 21.45 26.11
CA THR A 13 -9.13 22.18 25.62
C THR A 13 -8.89 22.61 24.17
N ILE A 14 -9.85 22.35 23.29
CA ILE A 14 -9.83 22.87 21.90
C ILE A 14 -10.55 24.21 21.85
N ALA A 15 -11.75 24.28 22.43
CA ALA A 15 -12.59 25.47 22.45
C ALA A 15 -13.58 25.43 23.62
N GLY A 16 -14.02 26.60 24.08
CA GLY A 16 -15.00 26.77 25.16
C GLY A 16 -14.40 27.45 26.39
N SER A 17 -14.99 28.57 26.82
CA SER A 17 -14.63 29.32 28.02
C SER A 17 -14.92 28.55 29.33
N GLY A 18 -15.90 27.65 29.30
CA GLY A 18 -16.42 26.94 30.47
C GLY A 18 -17.65 27.61 31.10
N GLU A 19 -18.03 28.80 30.63
CA GLU A 19 -19.27 29.50 31.01
C GLU A 19 -20.35 29.26 29.94
N ASP A 20 -21.62 29.25 30.37
CA ASP A 20 -22.75 29.18 29.45
C ASP A 20 -22.89 30.49 28.67
N GLY A 21 -22.85 30.39 27.34
CA GLY A 21 -23.01 31.52 26.41
C GLY A 21 -23.02 31.04 24.97
N ASP A 22 -23.16 31.96 24.00
CA ASP A 22 -23.30 31.61 22.57
C ASP A 22 -22.29 32.30 21.65
N ALA A 23 -21.27 32.94 22.21
CA ALA A 23 -20.25 33.66 21.46
C ALA A 23 -19.44 32.72 20.55
N ASP A 24 -19.31 33.08 19.27
CA ASP A 24 -18.27 32.55 18.38
C ASP A 24 -16.90 33.13 18.77
N GLY A 25 -15.82 32.45 18.44
CA GLY A 25 -14.48 32.87 18.88
C GLY A 25 -13.42 31.79 18.72
N VAL A 26 -12.21 32.03 19.22
CA VAL A 26 -11.09 31.10 19.11
C VAL A 26 -10.70 30.58 20.50
N GLY A 27 -10.67 29.26 20.65
CA GLY A 27 -10.25 28.62 21.89
C GLY A 27 -11.17 28.97 23.05
N ASP A 28 -10.60 29.54 24.11
CA ASP A 28 -11.30 29.85 25.36
C ASP A 28 -12.19 31.10 25.27
N THR A 29 -12.21 31.82 24.13
CA THR A 29 -13.14 32.95 23.91
C THR A 29 -14.49 32.52 23.34
N ALA A 30 -14.59 31.29 22.83
CA ALA A 30 -15.85 30.74 22.34
C ALA A 30 -16.70 30.23 23.50
N GLU A 31 -18.01 30.39 23.40
CA GLU A 31 -18.96 29.98 24.44
C GLU A 31 -19.99 29.01 23.86
N PHE A 32 -20.36 28.03 24.68
CA PHE A 32 -21.36 27.01 24.38
C PHE A 32 -22.32 26.92 25.57
N CYS A 33 -23.56 26.47 25.34
CA CYS A 33 -24.53 26.26 26.39
C CYS A 33 -24.99 24.79 26.37
N SER A 34 -24.50 24.02 27.35
CA SER A 34 -24.80 22.59 27.51
C SER A 34 -24.65 21.74 26.23
N PRO A 35 -23.51 21.76 25.50
CA PRO A 35 -23.37 21.00 24.26
C PRO A 35 -23.45 19.48 24.50
N THR A 36 -24.20 18.75 23.66
CA THR A 36 -24.53 17.33 23.90
C THR A 36 -23.98 16.36 22.85
N GLY A 37 -23.89 16.79 21.58
CA GLY A 37 -23.52 15.93 20.46
C GLY A 37 -22.32 16.47 19.70
N ILE A 38 -21.47 15.58 19.18
CA ILE A 38 -20.30 15.97 18.38
C ILE A 38 -20.01 14.96 17.26
N ALA A 39 -19.72 15.47 16.05
CA ALA A 39 -19.22 14.69 14.92
C ALA A 39 -17.90 15.28 14.42
N ILE A 40 -17.03 14.45 13.84
CA ILE A 40 -15.78 14.88 13.20
C ILE A 40 -15.91 14.74 11.69
N SER A 41 -15.39 15.70 10.93
CA SER A 41 -15.35 15.63 9.47
C SER A 41 -14.48 14.46 8.99
N PRO A 42 -14.74 13.91 7.78
CA PRO A 42 -13.97 12.78 7.24
C PRO A 42 -12.46 13.01 7.15
N ASP A 43 -12.05 14.27 6.93
CA ASP A 43 -10.64 14.69 6.88
C ASP A 43 -10.03 14.98 8.27
N GLY A 44 -10.85 14.93 9.34
CA GLY A 44 -10.43 15.24 10.71
C GLY A 44 -10.22 16.73 11.00
N GLY A 45 -10.51 17.62 10.04
CA GLY A 45 -10.21 19.05 10.14
C GLY A 45 -11.18 19.83 11.03
N ALA A 46 -12.46 19.42 11.10
CA ALA A 46 -13.51 20.14 11.81
C ALA A 46 -14.36 19.22 12.68
N LEU A 47 -14.86 19.78 13.78
CA LEU A 47 -15.88 19.17 14.63
C LEU A 47 -17.20 19.92 14.46
N PHE A 48 -18.31 19.20 14.39
CA PHE A 48 -19.66 19.77 14.41
C PHE A 48 -20.33 19.43 15.73
N VAL A 49 -20.72 20.46 16.47
CA VAL A 49 -21.22 20.37 17.84
C VAL A 49 -22.69 20.78 17.85
N ALA A 50 -23.54 19.92 18.43
CA ALA A 50 -24.89 20.30 18.83
C ALA A 50 -24.81 21.11 20.12
N ASP A 51 -24.98 22.42 19.97
CA ASP A 51 -25.02 23.38 21.07
C ASP A 51 -26.45 23.50 21.57
N HIS A 52 -26.84 22.52 22.37
CA HIS A 52 -28.21 22.21 22.76
C HIS A 52 -28.95 23.42 23.36
N GLY A 53 -28.36 24.07 24.37
CA GLY A 53 -28.98 25.20 25.06
C GLY A 53 -29.10 26.45 24.19
N ASN A 54 -28.18 26.60 23.25
CA ASN A 54 -28.19 27.71 22.29
C ASN A 54 -28.97 27.40 21.02
N ARG A 55 -29.49 26.18 20.83
CA ARG A 55 -30.26 25.78 19.64
C ARG A 55 -29.51 26.02 18.33
N LYS A 56 -28.20 25.77 18.36
CA LYS A 56 -27.26 26.02 17.26
C LYS A 56 -26.46 24.76 16.94
N ILE A 57 -26.02 24.66 15.69
CA ILE A 57 -24.95 23.76 15.27
C ILE A 57 -23.70 24.60 15.08
N ARG A 58 -22.65 24.24 15.83
CA ARG A 58 -21.38 24.98 15.86
C ARG A 58 -20.32 24.15 15.16
N ARG A 59 -19.48 24.80 14.36
CA ARG A 59 -18.30 24.19 13.73
C ARG A 59 -17.06 24.63 14.49
N VAL A 60 -16.20 23.68 14.85
CA VAL A 60 -14.94 23.93 15.55
C VAL A 60 -13.78 23.44 14.69
N GLU A 61 -12.88 24.33 14.30
CA GLU A 61 -11.65 23.96 13.60
C GLU A 61 -10.66 23.28 14.56
N VAL A 62 -10.25 22.06 14.24
CA VAL A 62 -9.40 21.25 15.14
C VAL A 62 -8.00 21.84 15.29
N ALA A 63 -7.48 22.47 14.24
CA ALA A 63 -6.13 23.05 14.21
C ALA A 63 -6.03 24.37 14.98
N THR A 64 -7.05 25.23 14.87
CA THR A 64 -7.02 26.61 15.41
C THR A 64 -7.87 26.77 16.66
N GLY A 65 -8.86 25.90 16.89
CA GLY A 65 -9.88 26.08 17.92
C GLY A 65 -10.91 27.15 17.58
N GLU A 66 -10.97 27.61 16.33
CA GLU A 66 -11.97 28.58 15.87
C GLU A 66 -13.37 27.96 15.85
N VAL A 67 -14.32 28.65 16.47
CA VAL A 67 -15.73 28.26 16.57
C VAL A 67 -16.58 29.23 15.76
N THR A 68 -17.40 28.68 14.86
CA THR A 68 -18.41 29.42 14.10
C THR A 68 -19.77 28.76 14.18
N THR A 69 -20.84 29.55 14.17
CA THR A 69 -22.20 29.04 14.02
C THR A 69 -22.48 28.73 12.55
N VAL A 70 -22.91 27.50 12.25
CA VAL A 70 -23.19 27.06 10.86
C VAL A 70 -24.68 26.87 10.57
N ALA A 71 -25.50 26.68 11.60
CA ALA A 71 -26.96 26.68 11.49
C ALA A 71 -27.62 26.92 12.85
N GLY A 72 -28.81 27.53 12.84
CA GLY A 72 -29.63 27.73 14.02
C GLY A 72 -29.78 29.21 14.42
N SER A 73 -31.01 29.68 14.49
CA SER A 73 -31.36 31.07 14.86
C SER A 73 -31.18 31.39 16.34
N GLY A 74 -30.98 30.37 17.18
CA GLY A 74 -31.06 30.48 18.64
C GLY A 74 -32.49 30.42 19.20
N THR A 75 -33.51 30.42 18.34
CA THR A 75 -34.92 30.32 18.73
C THR A 75 -35.38 28.86 18.66
N GLU A 76 -36.20 28.48 19.64
CA GLU A 76 -36.84 27.16 19.65
C GLU A 76 -37.84 27.05 18.51
N GLY A 77 -37.65 26.03 17.70
CA GLY A 77 -38.52 25.84 16.56
C GLY A 77 -38.09 24.73 15.64
N SER A 78 -38.76 24.72 14.50
CA SER A 78 -38.69 23.65 13.52
C SER A 78 -38.67 24.18 12.09
N ALA A 79 -38.48 25.49 11.92
CA ALA A 79 -38.42 26.10 10.61
C ALA A 79 -37.16 25.63 9.87
N ASP A 80 -37.35 25.13 8.66
CA ASP A 80 -36.23 24.86 7.75
C ASP A 80 -35.68 26.19 7.21
N GLY A 81 -34.37 26.23 6.98
CA GLY A 81 -33.69 27.43 6.50
C GLY A 81 -32.21 27.19 6.26
N VAL A 82 -31.49 28.22 5.82
CA VAL A 82 -30.04 28.21 5.62
C VAL A 82 -29.39 29.05 6.72
N GLY A 83 -28.35 28.50 7.37
CA GLY A 83 -27.63 29.20 8.45
C GLY A 83 -28.56 29.57 9.60
N ASP A 84 -28.54 30.85 9.98
CA ASP A 84 -29.33 31.38 11.10
C ASP A 84 -30.83 31.48 10.82
N ALA A 85 -31.30 31.16 9.61
CA ALA A 85 -32.72 31.06 9.30
C ALA A 85 -33.32 29.70 9.69
N ALA A 86 -32.49 28.67 9.93
CA ALA A 86 -32.95 27.39 10.45
C ALA A 86 -33.24 27.49 11.95
N GLU A 87 -34.26 26.78 12.42
CA GLU A 87 -34.58 26.68 13.85
C GLU A 87 -34.43 25.23 14.32
N PHE A 88 -33.91 25.08 15.55
CA PHE A 88 -33.79 23.78 16.20
C PHE A 88 -34.47 23.82 17.56
N ASP A 89 -35.25 22.78 17.86
CA ASP A 89 -35.70 22.49 19.21
C ASP A 89 -34.65 21.62 19.90
N CYS A 90 -33.71 22.27 20.60
CA CYS A 90 -32.70 21.61 21.43
C CYS A 90 -31.95 20.47 20.68
N PRO A 91 -31.03 20.79 19.74
CA PRO A 91 -30.31 19.78 18.99
C PRO A 91 -29.50 18.89 19.96
N THR A 92 -29.55 17.57 19.75
CA THR A 92 -28.98 16.59 20.68
C THR A 92 -27.77 15.86 20.09
N GLU A 93 -27.88 15.39 18.85
CA GLU A 93 -26.82 14.64 18.16
C GLU A 93 -26.58 15.21 16.76
N VAL A 94 -25.35 15.04 16.26
CA VAL A 94 -24.94 15.38 14.90
C VAL A 94 -24.22 14.20 14.29
N ALA A 95 -24.49 13.89 13.03
CA ALA A 95 -23.72 12.97 12.20
C ALA A 95 -23.35 13.65 10.88
N ILE A 96 -22.22 13.25 10.28
CA ILE A 96 -21.77 13.76 8.98
C ILE A 96 -21.68 12.62 7.97
N SER A 97 -22.02 12.90 6.72
CA SER A 97 -21.87 11.95 5.61
C SER A 97 -20.38 11.68 5.32
N PRO A 98 -20.03 10.49 4.77
CA PRO A 98 -18.64 10.14 4.47
C PRO A 98 -17.92 11.08 3.48
N ASP A 99 -18.68 11.75 2.62
CA ASP A 99 -18.19 12.76 1.67
C ASP A 99 -18.11 14.17 2.28
N GLY A 100 -18.50 14.35 3.54
CA GLY A 100 -18.47 15.62 4.26
C GLY A 100 -19.55 16.63 3.82
N SER A 101 -20.47 16.24 2.95
CA SER A 101 -21.41 17.18 2.31
C SER A 101 -22.69 17.44 3.12
N THR A 102 -23.07 16.53 4.01
CA THR A 102 -24.38 16.56 4.69
C THR A 102 -24.22 16.31 6.18
N LEU A 103 -24.89 17.14 7.00
CA LEU A 103 -25.08 16.88 8.42
C LEU A 103 -26.49 16.32 8.68
N LEU A 104 -26.61 15.36 9.58
CA LEU A 104 -27.88 14.91 10.13
C LEU A 104 -27.93 15.35 11.59
N VAL A 105 -29.03 15.97 11.99
CA VAL A 105 -29.18 16.55 13.34
C VAL A 105 -30.46 16.01 13.96
N SER A 106 -30.35 15.41 15.14
CA SER A 106 -31.53 15.04 15.91
C SER A 106 -31.94 16.16 16.86
N SER A 107 -33.23 16.45 16.95
CA SER A 107 -33.82 17.38 17.91
C SER A 107 -34.84 16.67 18.80
N SER A 108 -35.17 17.24 19.95
CA SER A 108 -36.15 16.66 20.90
C SER A 108 -37.55 16.41 20.29
N GLY A 109 -37.85 17.01 19.13
CA GLY A 109 -39.08 16.80 18.35
C GLY A 109 -38.98 15.84 17.13
N GLY A 110 -37.83 15.19 16.87
CA GLY A 110 -37.65 14.21 15.78
C GLY A 110 -36.29 14.25 15.07
N PHE A 111 -36.00 13.25 14.23
CA PHE A 111 -34.79 13.23 13.37
C PHE A 111 -34.92 14.23 12.23
N ARG A 112 -33.99 15.18 12.09
CA ARG A 112 -33.96 16.14 10.97
C ARG A 112 -32.72 15.95 10.10
N GLN A 113 -32.93 15.98 8.79
CA GLN A 113 -31.84 16.12 7.82
C GLN A 113 -31.52 17.60 7.66
N GLY A 114 -30.50 18.09 8.38
CA GLY A 114 -30.01 19.45 8.24
C GLY A 114 -28.96 19.52 7.13
N CYS A 115 -29.37 19.77 5.89
CA CYS A 115 -28.42 20.00 4.80
C CYS A 115 -27.74 21.36 4.98
N VAL A 116 -26.74 21.42 5.86
CA VAL A 116 -25.88 22.58 6.03
C VAL A 116 -24.89 22.54 4.87
N ALA A 117 -25.26 23.17 3.75
CA ALA A 117 -24.26 23.57 2.78
C ALA A 117 -23.34 24.56 3.49
N ALA A 118 -22.13 24.09 3.85
CA ALA A 118 -21.09 24.97 4.35
C ALA A 118 -20.99 26.20 3.42
N PRO A 119 -20.86 27.44 3.94
CA PRO A 119 -20.55 28.57 3.08
C PRO A 119 -19.37 28.20 2.18
N PRO A 120 -19.37 28.62 0.90
CA PRO A 120 -18.32 28.21 -0.02
C PRO A 120 -16.98 28.52 0.63
N PRO A 121 -16.06 27.53 0.71
CA PRO A 121 -14.76 27.77 1.31
C PRO A 121 -14.13 29.02 0.68
N PRO A 122 -13.40 29.86 1.44
CA PRO A 122 -12.61 30.96 0.85
C PRO A 122 -11.87 30.38 -0.35
N PRO A 123 -11.85 31.07 -1.51
CA PRO A 123 -11.57 30.46 -2.81
C PRO A 123 -10.46 29.44 -2.65
N SER A 124 -10.89 28.18 -2.57
CA SER A 124 -9.95 27.08 -2.41
C SER A 124 -9.09 27.23 -3.64
N PHE A 125 -7.80 27.52 -3.45
CA PHE A 125 -6.85 27.19 -4.51
C PHE A 125 -7.23 25.76 -4.90
N ALA A 126 -7.54 25.54 -6.18
CA ALA A 126 -7.82 24.19 -6.65
C ALA A 126 -6.72 23.32 -6.05
N PRO A 127 -7.08 22.26 -5.30
CA PRO A 127 -6.08 21.48 -4.56
C PRO A 127 -4.95 21.21 -5.53
N ILE A 128 -3.73 21.62 -5.16
CA ILE A 128 -2.57 21.45 -6.05
C ILE A 128 -2.54 19.97 -6.37
N VAL A 129 -2.86 19.63 -7.61
CA VAL A 129 -2.80 18.25 -8.09
C VAL A 129 -1.33 17.95 -8.19
N VAL A 130 -0.78 17.36 -7.13
CA VAL A 130 0.59 16.88 -7.14
C VAL A 130 0.63 15.72 -8.13
N PRO A 131 1.35 15.84 -9.25
CA PRO A 131 1.48 14.73 -10.17
C PRO A 131 2.18 13.57 -9.47
N PRO A 132 1.90 12.31 -9.86
CA PRO A 132 2.65 11.16 -9.36
C PRO A 132 4.15 11.38 -9.49
N SER A 133 4.92 10.89 -8.52
CA SER A 133 6.38 10.95 -8.56
C SER A 133 6.93 10.25 -9.81
N THR A 134 7.83 10.91 -10.53
CA THR A 134 8.54 10.35 -11.69
C THR A 134 9.85 9.67 -11.32
N LEU A 135 10.26 9.68 -10.05
CA LEU A 135 11.59 9.25 -9.60
C LEU A 135 12.04 7.89 -10.15
N GLY A 136 11.17 6.88 -10.13
CA GLY A 136 11.50 5.55 -10.66
C GLY A 136 11.70 5.56 -12.18
N ALA A 137 10.86 6.31 -12.92
CA ALA A 137 11.00 6.48 -14.36
C ALA A 137 12.27 7.26 -14.72
N ASP A 138 12.59 8.31 -13.95
CA ASP A 138 13.80 9.11 -14.13
C ASP A 138 15.05 8.25 -13.90
N PHE A 139 15.08 7.39 -12.88
CA PHE A 139 16.20 6.46 -12.68
C PHE A 139 16.28 5.34 -13.72
N ALA A 140 15.15 4.89 -14.27
CA ALA A 140 15.14 3.91 -15.36
C ALA A 140 15.92 4.40 -16.60
N THR A 141 15.96 5.72 -16.84
CA THR A 141 16.75 6.31 -17.94
C THR A 141 18.26 6.12 -17.78
N THR A 142 18.73 5.70 -16.61
CA THR A 142 20.16 5.44 -16.35
C THR A 142 20.66 4.08 -16.86
N ARG A 143 19.89 3.47 -17.77
CA ARG A 143 20.23 2.28 -18.57
C ARG A 143 19.98 2.60 -20.04
N GLY A 144 20.89 2.18 -20.92
CA GLY A 144 20.75 2.32 -22.38
C GLY A 144 20.97 3.74 -22.93
N ASP A 145 21.12 4.77 -22.08
CA ASP A 145 21.43 6.13 -22.53
C ASP A 145 22.95 6.36 -22.56
N ALA A 146 23.52 6.32 -23.76
CA ALA A 146 24.94 6.56 -24.02
C ALA A 146 25.39 8.01 -23.79
N THR A 147 24.45 8.96 -23.62
CA THR A 147 24.76 10.39 -23.40
C THR A 147 25.05 10.74 -21.95
N LEU A 148 24.69 9.84 -21.03
CA LEU A 148 24.95 10.02 -19.61
C LEU A 148 26.46 9.98 -19.30
N PRO A 149 26.94 10.74 -18.30
CA PRO A 149 28.35 10.85 -17.98
C PRO A 149 28.95 9.52 -17.47
N GLN A 150 30.26 9.53 -17.17
CA GLN A 150 31.03 8.38 -16.69
C GLN A 150 30.37 7.63 -15.52
N GLY A 151 30.75 6.37 -15.33
CA GLY A 151 30.21 5.51 -14.27
C GLY A 151 29.20 4.48 -14.75
N MET A 152 29.15 4.23 -16.06
CA MET A 152 28.34 3.18 -16.67
C MET A 152 29.10 1.86 -16.79
N VAL A 153 28.36 0.76 -16.86
CA VAL A 153 28.86 -0.59 -17.17
C VAL A 153 27.97 -1.25 -18.22
N THR A 154 28.58 -2.04 -19.10
CA THR A 154 27.88 -2.98 -19.97
C THR A 154 27.99 -4.39 -19.38
N PHE A 155 26.88 -5.10 -19.24
CA PHE A 155 26.90 -6.50 -18.81
C PHE A 155 26.81 -7.44 -19.99
N LEU A 156 27.69 -8.45 -20.02
CA LEU A 156 27.63 -9.57 -20.96
C LEU A 156 26.94 -10.73 -20.23
N VAL A 157 25.74 -11.11 -20.64
CA VAL A 157 24.88 -12.05 -19.91
C VAL A 157 24.74 -13.35 -20.69
N GLY A 158 24.90 -14.47 -19.97
CA GLY A 158 24.70 -15.81 -20.53
C GLY A 158 25.81 -16.24 -21.50
N ASP A 159 25.63 -17.42 -22.08
CA ASP A 159 26.63 -18.06 -22.94
C ASP A 159 26.77 -17.38 -24.31
N ASP A 160 25.66 -16.84 -24.83
CA ASP A 160 25.61 -16.06 -26.07
C ASP A 160 26.12 -14.62 -25.89
N LYS A 161 26.50 -14.24 -24.65
CA LYS A 161 27.02 -12.93 -24.26
C LYS A 161 26.13 -11.78 -24.73
N GLU A 162 24.82 -11.92 -24.58
CA GLU A 162 23.92 -10.81 -24.89
C GLU A 162 24.19 -9.62 -23.95
N HIS A 163 23.96 -8.41 -24.44
CA HIS A 163 24.48 -7.20 -23.80
C HIS A 163 23.38 -6.39 -23.13
N ILE A 164 23.62 -5.95 -21.90
CA ILE A 164 22.88 -4.85 -21.27
C ILE A 164 23.79 -3.64 -21.19
N GLU A 165 23.51 -2.62 -21.98
CA GLU A 165 24.41 -1.49 -22.16
C GLU A 165 24.10 -0.32 -21.21
N HIS A 166 25.16 0.45 -20.91
CA HIS A 166 25.08 1.76 -20.28
C HIS A 166 24.33 1.80 -18.93
N VAL A 167 24.61 0.86 -18.03
CA VAL A 167 23.97 0.76 -16.71
C VAL A 167 24.72 1.57 -15.65
N SER A 168 24.02 2.40 -14.89
CA SER A 168 24.61 3.19 -13.80
C SER A 168 25.18 2.33 -12.65
N LYS A 169 26.51 2.30 -12.52
CA LYS A 169 27.20 1.65 -11.39
C LYS A 169 26.76 2.22 -10.04
N ASN A 170 26.46 3.53 -9.98
CA ASN A 170 26.04 4.20 -8.74
C ASN A 170 24.70 3.67 -8.22
N ASN A 171 23.72 3.50 -9.11
CA ASN A 171 22.41 2.97 -8.72
C ASN A 171 22.53 1.51 -8.26
N LEU A 172 23.31 0.70 -8.97
CA LEU A 172 23.61 -0.68 -8.56
C LEU A 172 24.28 -0.73 -7.17
N CYS A 173 25.31 0.07 -6.93
CA CYS A 173 26.01 0.13 -5.64
C CYS A 173 25.14 0.65 -4.49
N ALA A 174 24.20 1.54 -4.78
CA ALA A 174 23.24 2.04 -3.80
C ALA A 174 22.25 0.96 -3.35
N ARG A 175 21.95 0.01 -4.24
CA ARG A 175 20.84 -0.95 -4.08
C ARG A 175 21.29 -2.39 -3.85
N SER A 176 22.57 -2.69 -4.03
CA SER A 176 23.19 -3.99 -3.76
C SER A 176 24.58 -3.83 -3.12
N PRO A 177 24.83 -4.43 -1.94
CA PRO A 177 26.14 -4.46 -1.32
C PRO A 177 27.16 -5.28 -2.13
N VAL A 178 26.68 -6.24 -2.94
CA VAL A 178 27.51 -7.04 -3.84
C VAL A 178 28.03 -6.18 -4.98
N PHE A 179 27.18 -5.40 -5.65
CA PHE A 179 27.64 -4.44 -6.65
C PHE A 179 28.52 -3.35 -6.05
N ARG A 180 28.22 -2.88 -4.82
CA ARG A 180 29.09 -1.94 -4.09
C ARG A 180 30.49 -2.50 -3.88
N THR A 181 30.60 -3.79 -3.57
CA THR A 181 31.89 -4.47 -3.40
C THR A 181 32.57 -4.64 -4.75
N MET A 182 31.86 -5.15 -5.76
CA MET A 182 32.34 -5.39 -7.11
C MET A 182 32.93 -4.12 -7.76
N PHE A 183 32.28 -2.97 -7.61
CA PHE A 183 32.78 -1.68 -8.13
C PHE A 183 33.61 -0.89 -7.10
N GLY A 184 33.98 -1.53 -5.99
CA GLY A 184 34.78 -0.97 -4.92
C GLY A 184 36.26 -0.79 -5.29
N ILE A 185 37.00 -0.04 -4.46
CA ILE A 185 38.44 0.17 -4.65
C ILE A 185 39.17 -1.19 -4.58
N GLY A 186 40.06 -1.44 -5.53
CA GLY A 186 40.86 -2.67 -5.58
C GLY A 186 40.25 -3.81 -6.39
N MET A 187 39.01 -3.66 -6.86
CA MET A 187 38.38 -4.61 -7.78
C MET A 187 38.67 -4.25 -9.24
N LYS A 188 38.79 -5.26 -10.10
CA LYS A 188 39.05 -5.07 -11.54
C LYS A 188 37.83 -4.49 -12.25
N GLU A 189 36.65 -4.87 -11.80
CA GLU A 189 35.35 -4.50 -12.35
C GLU A 189 35.04 -3.02 -12.14
N ARG A 190 35.70 -2.36 -11.16
CA ARG A 190 35.57 -0.93 -10.88
C ARG A 190 35.78 -0.08 -12.14
N ASP A 191 36.90 -0.31 -12.83
CA ASP A 191 37.30 0.47 -14.00
C ASP A 191 36.96 -0.25 -15.32
N ALA A 192 36.35 -1.44 -15.24
CA ALA A 192 35.92 -2.18 -16.41
C ALA A 192 34.73 -1.49 -17.10
N ALA A 193 34.79 -1.41 -18.43
CA ALA A 193 33.66 -1.02 -19.27
C ALA A 193 32.63 -2.16 -19.39
N GLU A 194 33.10 -3.41 -19.34
CA GLU A 194 32.29 -4.62 -19.50
C GLU A 194 32.47 -5.59 -18.32
N VAL A 195 31.38 -6.19 -17.86
CA VAL A 195 31.37 -7.22 -16.82
C VAL A 195 30.57 -8.42 -17.31
N THR A 196 31.16 -9.62 -17.26
CA THR A 196 30.46 -10.85 -17.63
C THR A 196 29.68 -11.41 -16.44
N VAL A 197 28.42 -11.77 -16.69
CA VAL A 197 27.51 -12.41 -15.73
C VAL A 197 27.13 -13.77 -16.28
N SER A 198 27.59 -14.82 -15.60
CA SER A 198 27.31 -16.21 -15.95
C SER A 198 26.15 -16.77 -15.13
N HIS A 199 25.63 -17.93 -15.54
CA HIS A 199 24.59 -18.69 -14.82
C HIS A 199 23.23 -17.98 -14.69
N THR A 200 22.89 -17.12 -15.63
CA THR A 200 21.55 -16.51 -15.77
C THR A 200 21.28 -16.19 -17.22
N ASP A 201 20.01 -16.15 -17.60
CA ASP A 201 19.58 -15.64 -18.90
C ASP A 201 19.45 -14.10 -18.89
N LEU A 202 19.41 -13.51 -20.09
CA LEU A 202 19.29 -12.06 -20.28
C LEU A 202 18.01 -11.48 -19.68
N ALA A 203 16.88 -12.19 -19.76
CA ALA A 203 15.60 -11.67 -19.31
C ALA A 203 15.55 -11.56 -17.78
N SER A 204 16.00 -12.59 -17.07
CA SER A 204 16.07 -12.60 -15.61
C SER A 204 17.06 -11.56 -15.08
N PHE A 205 18.24 -11.43 -15.69
CA PHE A 205 19.21 -10.42 -15.29
C PHE A 205 18.76 -8.99 -15.65
N THR A 206 18.07 -8.81 -16.77
CA THR A 206 17.42 -7.54 -17.14
C THR A 206 16.40 -7.15 -16.09
N ALA A 207 15.55 -8.07 -15.62
CA ALA A 207 14.56 -7.80 -14.58
C ALA A 207 15.23 -7.39 -13.24
N LEU A 208 16.35 -8.01 -12.87
CA LEU A 208 17.14 -7.58 -11.71
C LEU A 208 17.64 -6.14 -11.87
N VAL A 209 18.24 -5.82 -13.02
CA VAL A 209 18.78 -4.47 -13.28
C VAL A 209 17.65 -3.45 -13.26
N ASP A 210 16.53 -3.70 -13.93
CA ASP A 210 15.39 -2.78 -13.96
C ASP A 210 14.81 -2.54 -12.56
N TYR A 211 14.73 -3.58 -11.73
CA TYR A 211 14.34 -3.44 -10.34
C TYR A 211 15.31 -2.58 -9.54
N LEU A 212 16.62 -2.81 -9.68
CA LEU A 212 17.64 -2.02 -8.98
C LEU A 212 17.63 -0.54 -9.40
N LEU A 213 17.26 -0.25 -10.65
CA LEU A 213 17.18 1.13 -11.13
C LEU A 213 15.87 1.82 -10.74
N SER A 214 14.73 1.12 -10.78
CA SER A 214 13.42 1.78 -10.78
C SER A 214 12.38 1.20 -9.83
N ASP A 215 12.73 0.18 -9.04
CA ASP A 215 11.80 -0.66 -8.26
C ASP A 215 10.73 -1.36 -9.15
N LYS A 216 10.89 -1.35 -10.48
CA LYS A 216 10.00 -2.08 -11.40
C LYS A 216 10.16 -3.58 -11.19
N PHE A 217 9.07 -4.22 -10.76
CA PHE A 217 8.98 -5.67 -10.65
C PHE A 217 8.09 -6.20 -11.77
N ASP A 218 8.73 -6.80 -12.77
CA ASP A 218 8.08 -7.28 -13.99
C ASP A 218 8.59 -8.68 -14.31
N LEU A 219 7.67 -9.64 -14.34
CA LEU A 219 7.96 -11.04 -14.62
C LEU A 219 7.58 -11.43 -16.05
N GLY A 220 7.17 -10.47 -16.89
CA GLY A 220 6.70 -10.71 -18.25
C GLY A 220 5.36 -11.45 -18.29
N ASP A 221 5.14 -12.18 -19.39
CA ASP A 221 3.91 -12.93 -19.64
C ASP A 221 3.69 -14.06 -18.62
N GLU A 222 2.43 -14.50 -18.48
CA GLU A 222 2.04 -15.60 -17.58
C GLU A 222 2.79 -16.91 -17.88
N GLU A 223 3.10 -17.16 -19.16
CA GLU A 223 3.87 -18.32 -19.58
C GLU A 223 5.34 -18.15 -19.17
N GLY A 224 5.81 -19.01 -18.24
CA GLY A 224 7.16 -18.93 -17.68
C GLY A 224 7.33 -17.92 -16.54
N ARG A 225 6.26 -17.24 -16.11
CA ARG A 225 6.26 -16.30 -14.97
C ARG A 225 6.87 -16.91 -13.70
N ALA A 226 6.45 -18.14 -13.37
CA ALA A 226 6.94 -18.87 -12.21
C ALA A 226 8.44 -19.19 -12.32
N GLN A 227 8.93 -19.59 -13.50
CA GLN A 227 10.34 -19.86 -13.73
C GLN A 227 11.16 -18.57 -13.59
N ARG A 228 10.73 -17.48 -14.22
CA ARG A 228 11.39 -16.17 -14.09
C ARG A 228 11.41 -15.67 -12.65
N ALA A 229 10.35 -15.94 -11.86
CA ALA A 229 10.33 -15.61 -10.45
C ALA A 229 11.33 -16.45 -9.62
N LEU A 230 11.57 -17.73 -9.99
CA LEU A 230 12.62 -18.54 -9.38
C LEU A 230 14.01 -17.98 -9.70
N ASP A 231 14.29 -17.75 -10.98
CA ASP A 231 15.58 -17.25 -11.46
C ASP A 231 15.89 -15.86 -10.86
N LEU A 232 14.91 -14.96 -10.85
CA LEU A 232 15.04 -13.63 -10.28
C LEU A 232 15.22 -13.65 -8.75
N ARG A 233 14.65 -14.64 -8.07
CA ARG A 233 14.87 -14.82 -6.63
C ARG A 233 16.28 -15.27 -6.32
N GLU A 234 16.83 -16.21 -7.08
CA GLU A 234 18.24 -16.64 -6.94
C GLU A 234 19.18 -15.46 -7.16
N LEU A 235 18.91 -14.65 -8.19
CA LEU A 235 19.62 -13.39 -8.43
C LEU A 235 19.48 -12.41 -7.27
N ALA A 236 18.26 -12.23 -6.73
CA ALA A 236 18.03 -11.34 -5.59
C ALA A 236 18.83 -11.77 -4.35
N GLN A 237 18.95 -13.07 -4.10
CA GLN A 237 19.79 -13.61 -3.02
C GLN A 237 21.27 -13.39 -3.32
N MET A 238 21.71 -13.74 -4.53
CA MET A 238 23.10 -13.60 -4.98
C MET A 238 23.59 -12.15 -4.87
N TYR A 239 22.78 -11.19 -5.31
CA TYR A 239 23.09 -9.76 -5.27
C TYR A 239 22.61 -9.05 -3.99
N GLN A 240 22.07 -9.80 -3.02
CA GLN A 240 21.60 -9.32 -1.72
C GLN A 240 20.60 -8.16 -1.83
N VAL A 241 19.46 -8.42 -2.44
CA VAL A 241 18.34 -7.48 -2.67
C VAL A 241 17.08 -8.00 -1.95
N PRO A 242 16.96 -7.82 -0.62
CA PRO A 242 15.96 -8.53 0.19
C PRO A 242 14.50 -8.24 -0.21
N ARG A 243 14.20 -7.00 -0.63
CA ARG A 243 12.83 -6.66 -1.06
C ARG A 243 12.45 -7.38 -2.36
N LEU A 244 13.39 -7.52 -3.30
CA LEU A 244 13.14 -8.26 -4.54
C LEU A 244 12.94 -9.75 -4.25
N GLU A 245 13.75 -10.32 -3.34
CA GLU A 245 13.60 -11.71 -2.90
C GLU A 245 12.19 -11.97 -2.35
N LEU A 246 11.68 -11.06 -1.51
CA LEU A 246 10.32 -11.15 -0.96
C LEU A 246 9.22 -11.02 -2.03
N LEU A 247 9.39 -10.10 -2.99
CA LEU A 247 8.45 -9.96 -4.11
C LEU A 247 8.41 -11.22 -4.98
N CYS A 248 9.56 -11.83 -5.25
CA CYS A 248 9.64 -13.10 -5.97
C CYS A 248 8.98 -14.23 -5.17
N ALA A 249 9.25 -14.32 -3.86
CA ALA A 249 8.62 -15.30 -2.99
C ALA A 249 7.09 -15.16 -2.96
N GLN A 250 6.57 -13.93 -2.96
CA GLN A 250 5.13 -13.68 -3.07
C GLN A 250 4.58 -14.12 -4.44
N ALA A 251 5.23 -13.73 -5.54
CA ALA A 251 4.81 -14.11 -6.89
C ALA A 251 4.78 -15.64 -7.09
N LEU A 252 5.73 -16.37 -6.49
CA LEU A 252 5.74 -17.84 -6.51
C LEU A 252 4.55 -18.43 -5.75
N GLN A 253 4.16 -17.85 -4.62
CA GLN A 253 2.97 -18.26 -3.87
C GLN A 253 1.68 -18.00 -4.65
N GLU A 254 1.62 -16.89 -5.38
CA GLU A 254 0.49 -16.54 -6.27
C GLU A 254 0.45 -17.42 -7.53
N SER A 255 1.59 -18.01 -7.92
CA SER A 255 1.71 -18.89 -9.08
C SER A 255 1.32 -20.35 -8.81
N VAL A 256 0.90 -20.70 -7.59
CA VAL A 256 0.49 -22.08 -7.25
C VAL A 256 -0.85 -22.40 -7.89
N ALA A 257 -0.81 -23.25 -8.92
CA ALA A 257 -1.95 -23.67 -9.74
C ALA A 257 -1.77 -25.15 -10.13
N PRO A 258 -2.76 -25.82 -10.76
CA PRO A 258 -2.69 -27.26 -11.03
C PRO A 258 -1.42 -27.70 -11.78
N ALA A 259 -1.02 -26.97 -12.83
CA ALA A 259 0.16 -27.30 -13.64
C ALA A 259 1.50 -26.96 -12.95
N THR A 260 1.50 -25.98 -12.04
CA THR A 260 2.73 -25.41 -11.46
C THR A 260 3.00 -25.89 -10.03
N ALA A 261 2.00 -26.43 -9.33
CA ALA A 261 2.11 -26.82 -7.92
C ALA A 261 3.22 -27.85 -7.68
N VAL A 262 3.39 -28.82 -8.58
CA VAL A 262 4.41 -29.86 -8.47
C VAL A 262 5.82 -29.34 -8.82
N PRO A 263 6.03 -28.63 -9.95
CA PRO A 263 7.31 -27.96 -10.21
C PRO A 263 7.75 -26.99 -9.10
N LEU A 264 6.82 -26.18 -8.56
CA LEU A 264 7.10 -25.25 -7.48
C LEU A 264 7.43 -25.96 -6.16
N LEU A 265 6.85 -27.14 -5.91
CA LEU A 265 7.18 -27.95 -4.73
C LEU A 265 8.63 -28.45 -4.78
N GLU A 266 9.10 -28.90 -5.94
CA GLU A 266 10.50 -29.32 -6.14
C GLU A 266 11.46 -28.12 -6.01
N ALA A 267 11.12 -27.00 -6.64
CA ALA A 267 11.91 -25.78 -6.53
C ALA A 267 11.99 -25.24 -5.09
N ALA A 268 10.87 -25.22 -4.37
CA ALA A 268 10.80 -24.79 -2.98
C ALA A 268 11.68 -25.66 -2.06
N HIS A 269 11.77 -26.97 -2.34
CA HIS A 269 12.66 -27.85 -1.60
C HIS A 269 14.14 -27.51 -1.83
N THR A 270 14.53 -27.35 -3.09
CA THR A 270 15.91 -27.00 -3.48
C THR A 270 16.34 -25.66 -2.88
N LEU A 271 15.44 -24.68 -2.85
CA LEU A 271 15.68 -23.35 -2.29
C LEU A 271 15.54 -23.28 -0.76
N GLY A 272 15.07 -24.34 -0.10
CA GLY A 272 14.79 -24.33 1.33
C GLY A 272 13.62 -23.41 1.75
N ASP A 273 12.70 -23.11 0.82
CA ASP A 273 11.51 -22.29 1.11
C ASP A 273 10.42 -23.12 1.78
N GLY A 274 10.45 -23.16 3.11
CA GLY A 274 9.46 -23.91 3.90
C GLY A 274 8.02 -23.42 3.73
N ARG A 275 7.79 -22.14 3.42
CA ARG A 275 6.45 -21.58 3.28
C ARG A 275 5.83 -22.00 1.94
N LEU A 276 6.56 -21.82 0.85
CA LEU A 276 6.12 -22.26 -0.48
C LEU A 276 5.96 -23.78 -0.53
N LEU A 277 6.89 -24.52 0.10
CA LEU A 277 6.82 -25.97 0.18
C LEU A 277 5.56 -26.46 0.92
N ALA A 278 5.21 -25.83 2.05
CA ALA A 278 3.98 -26.15 2.78
C ALA A 278 2.71 -25.82 1.98
N GLN A 279 2.70 -24.67 1.28
CA GLN A 279 1.57 -24.28 0.44
C GLN A 279 1.38 -25.25 -0.73
N CYS A 280 2.44 -25.60 -1.45
CA CYS A 280 2.35 -26.52 -2.58
C CYS A 280 1.89 -27.91 -2.12
N ARG A 281 2.40 -28.42 -1.00
CA ARG A 281 1.94 -29.69 -0.41
C ARG A 281 0.44 -29.68 -0.13
N ARG A 282 -0.05 -28.61 0.51
CA ARG A 282 -1.48 -28.46 0.81
C ARG A 282 -2.30 -28.36 -0.47
N TYR A 283 -1.86 -27.57 -1.45
CA TYR A 283 -2.55 -27.42 -2.72
C TYR A 283 -2.70 -28.76 -3.45
N VAL A 284 -1.62 -29.55 -3.53
CA VAL A 284 -1.62 -30.88 -4.16
C VAL A 284 -2.57 -31.84 -3.43
N ALA A 285 -2.60 -31.81 -2.09
CA ALA A 285 -3.51 -32.63 -1.31
C ALA A 285 -4.99 -32.23 -1.54
N ASP A 286 -5.28 -30.93 -1.62
CA ASP A 286 -6.64 -30.43 -1.78
C ASP A 286 -7.16 -30.55 -3.24
N HIS A 287 -6.28 -30.61 -4.25
CA HIS A 287 -6.62 -30.53 -5.70
C HIS A 287 -5.99 -31.65 -6.55
N ALA A 288 -5.80 -32.85 -5.99
CA ALA A 288 -5.07 -33.95 -6.64
C ALA A 288 -5.54 -34.27 -8.08
N ALA A 289 -6.86 -34.32 -8.31
CA ALA A 289 -7.42 -34.64 -9.63
C ALA A 289 -7.09 -33.58 -10.69
N GLU A 290 -7.14 -32.30 -10.33
CA GLU A 290 -6.83 -31.18 -11.23
C GLU A 290 -5.33 -31.13 -11.54
N VAL A 291 -4.49 -31.33 -10.52
CA VAL A 291 -3.03 -31.41 -10.68
C VAL A 291 -2.68 -32.56 -11.64
N ARG A 292 -3.32 -33.71 -11.51
CA ARG A 292 -3.14 -34.82 -12.45
C ARG A 292 -3.57 -34.45 -13.87
N ALA A 293 -4.76 -33.89 -14.04
CA ALA A 293 -5.31 -33.53 -15.34
C ALA A 293 -4.47 -32.47 -16.07
N SER A 294 -3.78 -31.61 -15.32
CA SER A 294 -2.92 -30.56 -15.86
C SER A 294 -1.58 -31.06 -16.43
N GLY A 295 -1.21 -32.32 -16.18
CA GLY A 295 0.10 -32.85 -16.55
C GLY A 295 1.26 -32.36 -15.66
N GLY A 296 0.99 -31.61 -14.58
CA GLY A 296 2.03 -31.09 -13.68
C GLY A 296 2.93 -32.17 -13.06
N VAL A 297 2.42 -33.40 -12.93
CA VAL A 297 3.19 -34.57 -12.46
C VAL A 297 4.19 -35.07 -13.52
N GLU A 298 3.89 -34.91 -14.81
CA GLU A 298 4.74 -35.36 -15.91
C GLU A 298 5.92 -34.41 -16.15
N GLN A 299 5.86 -33.18 -15.62
CA GLN A 299 6.92 -32.17 -15.68
C GLN A 299 8.04 -32.39 -14.64
N LEU A 300 7.95 -33.43 -13.82
CA LEU A 300 8.93 -33.75 -12.78
C LEU A 300 10.28 -34.17 -13.37
N ARG A 301 11.36 -33.56 -12.89
CA ARG A 301 12.74 -33.99 -13.22
C ARG A 301 13.15 -35.26 -12.48
N ASP A 302 12.63 -35.47 -11.25
CA ASP A 302 12.80 -36.71 -10.47
C ASP A 302 11.53 -37.08 -9.66
N PHE A 303 10.83 -38.11 -10.11
CA PHE A 303 9.61 -38.61 -9.47
C PHE A 303 9.86 -39.21 -8.06
N GLY A 304 11.07 -39.71 -7.79
CA GLY A 304 11.45 -40.26 -6.48
C GLY A 304 11.55 -39.18 -5.41
N VAL A 305 12.12 -38.03 -5.77
CA VAL A 305 12.20 -36.85 -4.91
C VAL A 305 10.82 -36.28 -4.63
N ALA A 306 9.99 -36.11 -5.65
CA ALA A 306 8.61 -35.63 -5.49
C ALA A 306 7.79 -36.52 -4.53
N LYS A 307 7.93 -37.85 -4.65
CA LYS A 307 7.31 -38.80 -3.73
C LYS A 307 7.82 -38.60 -2.30
N GLY A 308 9.13 -38.47 -2.08
CA GLY A 308 9.68 -38.18 -0.75
C GLY A 308 9.19 -36.84 -0.17
N LEU A 309 9.03 -35.83 -1.03
CA LEU A 309 8.58 -34.50 -0.64
C LEU A 309 7.09 -34.41 -0.34
N LEU A 310 6.26 -35.28 -0.89
CA LEU A 310 4.82 -35.30 -0.62
C LEU A 310 4.44 -36.03 0.67
N GLY A 311 5.32 -36.87 1.25
CA GLY A 311 5.14 -37.45 2.59
C GLY A 311 3.77 -38.12 2.83
N ASP A 312 3.16 -37.92 4.00
CA ASP A 312 1.85 -38.51 4.36
C ASP A 312 0.65 -37.97 3.54
N ALA A 313 0.85 -36.94 2.70
CA ALA A 313 -0.18 -36.55 1.71
C ALA A 313 -0.40 -37.66 0.65
N LEU A 314 0.43 -38.72 0.66
CA LEU A 314 0.48 -39.79 -0.33
C LEU A 314 -0.50 -40.95 -0.14
N ASP A 315 -1.37 -40.98 0.87
CA ASP A 315 -2.47 -41.96 0.89
C ASP A 315 -3.41 -41.78 -0.33
N GLN A 316 -3.32 -40.65 -1.03
CA GLN A 316 -4.01 -40.34 -2.29
C GLN A 316 -3.14 -40.48 -3.55
N VAL A 317 -1.86 -40.88 -3.46
CA VAL A 317 -1.01 -41.03 -4.66
C VAL A 317 -1.26 -42.29 -5.47
N ALA A 318 -1.93 -43.30 -4.89
CA ALA A 318 -2.55 -44.34 -5.69
C ALA A 318 -3.57 -43.76 -6.70
N GLU A 319 -4.30 -42.71 -6.30
CA GLU A 319 -5.27 -42.01 -7.16
C GLU A 319 -4.60 -41.09 -8.20
N LEU A 320 -3.36 -40.63 -7.97
CA LEU A 320 -2.58 -39.88 -8.97
C LEU A 320 -1.94 -40.78 -10.04
N LYS A 321 -1.74 -42.07 -9.76
CA LYS A 321 -1.23 -43.05 -10.74
C LYS A 321 -2.31 -43.76 -11.54
N GLY A 322 -3.51 -43.89 -11.01
CA GLY A 322 -4.60 -44.56 -11.73
C GLY A 322 -4.35 -46.06 -11.77
N THR A 323 -4.74 -46.70 -10.68
CA THR A 323 -5.50 -47.94 -10.79
C THR A 323 -6.97 -47.59 -10.78
#